data_AF-A0A6V7UBE8-F1
#
_entry.id   AF-A0A6V7UBE8-F1
#
_cell.length_a   1.000
_cell.length_b   1.000
_cell.length_c   1.000
_cell.angle_alpha   90.00
_cell.angle_beta   90.00
_cell.angle_gamma   90.00
#
_symmetry.space_group_name_H-M   'P 1'
#
loop_
_entity.id
_entity.type
_entity.pdbx_description
1 polymer ?
#
loop_
_entity_poly.entity_id
_entity_poly.type
_entity_poly.pdbx_seq_one_letter_code
_entity_poly.pdbx_strand_id
1 'polypeptide(L)' 'MVCILGIEGSANKIGVGIVCDGQVLSNPRRTFHAPPGEGFRPTETAVHHRQHVVSLVIEALRIAKIEVFKRFFF' A
#
# COMPACT_ATOMS: atom_id res chain seq x y z
N MET A 1 14.89 15.75 8.39
CA MET A 1 14.27 14.44 8.22
C MET A 1 13.44 14.49 6.95
N VAL A 2 13.83 13.73 5.93
CA VAL A 2 13.07 13.59 4.68
C VAL A 2 12.48 12.19 4.66
N CYS A 3 11.16 12.11 4.48
CA CYS A 3 10.43 10.86 4.39
C CYS A 3 9.79 10.74 3.00
N ILE A 4 9.85 9.53 2.45
CA ILE A 4 9.31 9.17 1.14
C ILE A 4 8.26 8.08 1.36
N LEU A 5 7.08 8.26 0.77
CA LEU A 5 6.05 7.24 0.68
C LEU A 5 6.02 6.70 -0.75
N GLY A 6 6.25 5.39 -0.90
CA GLY A 6 6.18 4.69 -2.18
C GLY A 6 4.95 3.78 -2.25
N ILE A 7 4.32 3.72 -3.42
CA ILE A 7 3.21 2.81 -3.71
C ILE A 7 3.60 1.95 -4.91
N GLU A 8 3.55 0.63 -4.75
CA GLU A 8 3.88 -0.34 -5.80
C GLU A 8 2.68 -1.27 -6.03
N GLY A 9 2.24 -1.39 -7.28
CA GLY A 9 1.03 -2.13 -7.63
C GLY A 9 1.01 -2.62 -9.07
N SER A 10 2.17 -2.94 -9.65
CA SER A 10 2.32 -3.25 -11.08
C SER A 10 1.80 -4.62 -11.48
N ALA A 11 1.81 -5.59 -10.55
CA ALA A 11 1.40 -6.97 -10.77
C ALA A 11 0.34 -7.38 -9.74
N ASN A 12 0.34 -8.63 -9.27
CA ASN A 12 -0.70 -9.13 -8.36
C ASN A 12 -0.54 -8.72 -6.89
N LYS A 13 0.41 -7.85 -6.56
CA LYS A 13 0.59 -7.31 -5.21
C LYS A 13 0.37 -5.81 -5.24
N ILE A 14 -0.16 -5.30 -4.14
CA ILE A 14 -0.20 -3.88 -3.80
C ILE A 14 0.56 -3.68 -2.49
N GLY A 15 1.50 -2.77 -2.47
CA GLY A 15 2.34 -2.45 -1.32
C GLY A 15 2.50 -0.95 -1.13
N VAL A 16 2.65 -0.55 0.14
CA VAL A 16 2.99 0.83 0.50
C VAL A 16 4.19 0.78 1.42
N GLY A 17 5.25 1.49 1.06
CA GLY A 17 6.48 1.57 1.84
C GLY A 17 6.77 3.00 2.28
N ILE A 18 7.33 3.17 3.47
CA ILE A 18 7.82 4.46 3.96
C ILE A 18 9.30 4.33 4.30
N VAL A 19 10.10 5.22 3.74
CA VAL A 19 11.54 5.34 4.00
C VAL A 19 11.83 6.75 4.49
N CYS A 20 12.53 6.89 5.62
CA CYS A 20 12.98 8.18 6.14
C CYS A 20 14.49 8.18 6.33
N ASP A 21 15.18 9.16 5.74
CA ASP A 21 16.64 9.32 5.81
C ASP A 21 17.40 8.01 5.51
N GLY A 22 16.91 7.23 4.54
CA GLY A 22 17.50 5.96 4.09
C GLY A 22 17.08 4.71 4.88
N GLN A 23 16.26 4.84 5.93
CA GLN A 23 15.77 3.71 6.73
C GLN A 23 14.33 3.33 6.36
N VAL A 24 14.07 2.03 6.18
CA VAL A 24 12.72 1.50 5.95
C VAL A 24 11.96 1.48 7.26
N LEU A 25 10.92 2.31 7.38
CA LEU A 25 10.07 2.38 8.57
C LEU A 25 8.83 1.49 8.46
N SER A 26 8.31 1.29 7.26
CA SER A 26 7.18 0.38 7.00
C SER A 26 7.18 -0.16 5.58
N ASN A 27 6.61 -1.35 5.39
CA ASN A 27 6.44 -1.99 4.08
C ASN A 27 5.28 -3.02 4.06
N PRO A 28 4.06 -2.69 4.53
CA PRO A 28 2.92 -3.60 4.42
C PRO A 28 2.52 -3.86 2.96
N ARG A 29 2.05 -5.08 2.69
CA ARG A 29 1.58 -5.50 1.37
C ARG A 29 0.33 -6.38 1.44
N ARG A 30 -0.41 -6.45 0.34
CA ARG A 30 -1.47 -7.43 0.08
C ARG A 30 -1.22 -8.09 -1.26
N THR A 31 -1.62 -9.35 -1.36
CA THR A 31 -1.44 -10.17 -2.58
C THR A 31 -2.81 -10.65 -3.04
N PHE A 32 -3.12 -10.41 -4.31
CA PHE A 32 -4.24 -11.04 -4.97
C PHE A 32 -3.86 -12.49 -5.32
N HIS A 33 -4.66 -13.42 -4.81
CA HIS A 33 -4.56 -14.84 -5.11
C HIS A 33 -5.69 -15.22 -6.05
N ALA A 34 -5.35 -15.56 -7.28
CA ALA A 34 -6.30 -16.08 -8.25
C ALA A 34 -6.78 -17.49 -7.79
N PRO A 35 -7.97 -17.93 -8.25
CA PRO A 35 -8.43 -19.30 -8.04
C PRO A 35 -7.39 -20.34 -8.52
N PRO A 36 -7.35 -21.54 -7.91
CA PRO A 36 -6.46 -22.61 -8.35
C PRO A 36 -6.66 -22.92 -9.84
N GLY A 37 -5.56 -23.00 -10.59
CA GLY A 37 -5.58 -23.25 -12.04
C GLY A 37 -5.67 -21.99 -12.91
N GLU A 38 -5.79 -20.80 -12.31
CA GLU A 38 -5.85 -19.53 -13.05
C GLU A 38 -4.65 -18.60 -12.76
N GLY A 39 -4.38 -17.70 -13.71
CA GLY A 39 -3.49 -16.56 -13.52
C GLY A 39 -4.26 -15.31 -13.07
N PHE A 40 -3.59 -14.37 -12.40
CA PHE A 40 -4.22 -13.10 -12.04
C PHE A 40 -4.50 -12.25 -13.29
N ARG A 41 -5.71 -11.69 -13.37
CA ARG A 41 -6.14 -10.87 -14.50
C ARG A 41 -6.05 -9.38 -14.16
N PRO A 42 -5.75 -8.49 -15.13
CA PRO A 42 -5.62 -7.05 -14.88
C PRO A 42 -6.84 -6.44 -14.18
N THR A 43 -8.06 -6.75 -14.62
CA THR A 43 -9.30 -6.19 -14.06
C THR A 43 -9.51 -6.56 -12.59
N GLU A 44 -9.37 -7.84 -12.26
CA GLU A 44 -9.56 -8.36 -10.90
C GLU A 44 -8.49 -7.82 -9.95
N THR A 45 -7.24 -7.77 -10.43
CA THR A 45 -6.11 -7.21 -9.69
C THR A 45 -6.33 -5.71 -9.42
N ALA A 46 -6.82 -4.95 -10.39
CA ALA A 46 -7.14 -3.54 -10.21
C ALA A 46 -8.30 -3.31 -9.21
N VAL A 47 -9.31 -4.19 -9.18
CA VAL A 47 -10.36 -4.16 -8.14
C VAL A 47 -9.76 -4.44 -6.77
N HIS A 48 -8.93 -5.49 -6.65
CA HIS A 48 -8.23 -5.82 -5.41
C HIS A 48 -7.37 -4.64 -4.91
N HIS A 49 -6.59 -4.00 -5.78
CA HIS A 49 -5.77 -2.84 -5.41
C HIS A 49 -6.61 -1.68 -4.90
N ARG A 50 -7.71 -1.33 -5.59
CA ARG A 50 -8.62 -0.25 -5.16
C ARG A 50 -9.24 -0.50 -3.79
N GLN A 51 -9.56 -1.74 -3.46
CA GLN A 51 -10.12 -2.12 -2.17
C GLN A 51 -9.11 -1.99 -1.01
N HIS A 52 -7.80 -2.07 -1.28
CA HIS A 52 -6.77 -2.17 -0.23
C HIS A 52 -5.84 -0.97 -0.15
N VAL A 53 -5.68 -0.16 -1.20
CA VAL A 53 -4.64 0.88 -1.24
C VAL A 53 -4.79 1.92 -0.11
N VAL A 54 -6.01 2.37 0.19
CA VAL A 54 -6.24 3.38 1.24
C VAL A 54 -5.92 2.83 2.62
N SER A 55 -6.38 1.62 2.94
CA SER A 55 -6.09 0.99 4.23
C SER A 55 -4.61 0.65 4.38
N LEU A 56 -3.92 0.27 3.30
CA LEU A 56 -2.48 0.05 3.29
C LEU A 56 -1.70 1.34 3.55
N VAL A 57 -2.10 2.48 2.97
CA VAL A 57 -1.46 3.78 3.27
C VAL A 57 -1.59 4.12 4.76
N ILE A 58 -2.79 3.96 5.32
CA ILE A 58 -3.04 4.20 6.75
C ILE A 58 -2.20 3.23 7.62
N GLU A 59 -2.15 1.95 7.25
CA GLU A 59 -1.35 0.93 7.93
C GLU A 59 0.14 1.28 7.88
N ALA A 60 0.66 1.69 6.73
CA ALA A 60 2.05 2.07 6.55
C ALA A 60 2.43 3.28 7.41
N LEU A 61 1.58 4.31 7.48
CA LEU A 61 1.77 5.49 8.32
C LEU A 61 1.74 5.12 9.82
N ARG A 62 0.81 4.26 10.22
CA ARG A 62 0.71 3.76 11.60
C ARG A 62 1.96 2.97 12.02
N ILE A 63 2.45 2.06 11.17
CA ILE A 63 3.67 1.27 11.45
C ILE A 63 4.89 2.20 11.53
N ALA A 64 4.99 3.18 10.63
CA ALA A 64 6.05 4.18 10.64
C ALA A 64 5.94 5.20 11.80
N LYS A 65 4.86 5.16 12.59
CA LYS A 65 4.54 6.09 13.68
C LYS A 65 4.54 7.56 13.24
N ILE A 66 4.02 7.82 12.02
CA ILE A 66 3.87 9.17 11.46
C ILE A 66 2.42 9.62 11.66
N GLU A 67 2.23 10.72 12.37
CA GLU A 67 0.92 11.34 12.53
C GLU A 67 0.56 12.17 11.29
N VAL A 68 -0.67 12.01 10.83
CA VAL A 68 -1.24 12.81 9.73
C VAL A 68 -2.24 13.78 10.33
N PHE A 69 -2.08 15.07 10.06
CA PHE A 69 -3.04 16.07 10.48
C PHE A 69 -4.37 15.83 9.75
N LYS A 70 -5.43 15.51 10.48
CA LYS A 70 -6.79 15.41 9.93
C LYS A 70 -7.29 16.82 9.61
N ARG A 71 -6.93 17.35 8.45
CA ARG A 71 -7.62 18.53 7.92
C ARG A 71 -8.92 18.02 7.31
N PHE A 72 -10.03 18.35 7.97
CA PHE A 72 -11.37 18.04 7.49
C PHE A 72 -11.51 18.55 6.05
N PHE A 73 -11.67 17.62 5.11
CA PHE A 73 -12.25 17.90 3.80
C PHE A 73 -13.70 17.40 3.88
N PHE A 74 -14.60 18.32 4.20
CA PHE A 74 -16.01 18.25 3.85
C PHE A 74 -16.30 19.42 2.90
#